data_AF-A0AAD7CT97-F1
#
_entry.id   AF-A0AAD7CT97-F1
#
_cell.length_a   1.000
_cell.length_b   1.000
_cell.length_c   1.000
_cell.angle_alpha   90.00
_cell.angle_beta   90.00
_cell.angle_gamma   90.00
#
_symmetry.space_group_name_H-M   'P 1'
#
loop_
_entity.id
_entity.type
_entity.pdbx_description
1 polymer ?
#
loop_
_entity_poly.entity_id
_entity_poly.type
_entity_poly.pdbx_seq_one_letter_code
_entity_poly.pdbx_strand_id
1 'polypeptide(L)'
;LTAAGFGRDLVNILRSSKGPECIQHLAMWRNALREELRSNSSGRLDRRQPKLAMDIPDTFPGLDIASLYLDPLTSRSPGFVGHIPNPAFWQPEEPSLVEMATFCAVQFGWNGEFLLKKLHNNVWPGVAFRLISS
;
A
#
# COMPACT_ATOMS: atom_id res chain seq x y z
N LEU A 1 2.13 20.12 5.31
CA LEU A 1 1.12 20.06 4.20
C LEU A 1 0.02 19.03 4.44
N THR A 2 0.32 17.76 4.70
CA THR A 2 -0.69 16.76 5.11
C THR A 2 -1.38 17.12 6.43
N ALA A 3 -0.61 17.55 7.44
CA ALA A 3 -1.14 18.12 8.68
C ALA A 3 -1.92 19.44 8.46
N ALA A 4 -1.71 20.11 7.32
CA ALA A 4 -2.39 21.35 6.98
C ALA A 4 -3.74 21.14 6.25
N GLY A 5 -4.11 19.89 5.93
CA GLY A 5 -5.41 19.56 5.31
C GLY A 5 -5.40 19.50 3.79
N PHE A 6 -4.43 20.15 3.12
CA PHE A 6 -4.38 20.26 1.66
C PHE A 6 -4.42 18.93 0.90
N GLY A 7 -3.86 17.85 1.48
CA GLY A 7 -3.93 16.52 0.86
C GLY A 7 -5.36 15.96 0.85
N ARG A 8 -6.12 16.18 1.92
CA ARG A 8 -7.52 15.74 2.02
C ARG A 8 -8.41 16.57 1.10
N ASP A 9 -8.18 17.88 1.05
CA ASP A 9 -8.90 18.79 0.17
C ASP A 9 -8.68 18.41 -1.29
N LEU A 10 -7.44 18.08 -1.66
CA LEU A 10 -7.11 17.60 -3.01
C LEU A 10 -7.88 16.32 -3.36
N VAL A 11 -7.88 15.33 -2.46
CA VAL A 11 -8.62 14.08 -2.65
C VAL A 11 -10.11 14.34 -2.81
N ASN A 12 -10.68 15.25 -2.02
CA ASN A 12 -12.09 15.62 -2.10
C ASN A 12 -12.41 16.25 -3.47
N ILE A 13 -11.63 17.24 -3.92
CA ILE A 13 -11.81 17.89 -5.22
C ILE A 13 -11.80 16.87 -6.37
N LEU A 14 -10.82 15.97 -6.36
CA LEU A 14 -10.65 14.95 -7.39
C LEU A 14 -11.78 13.90 -7.39
N ARG A 15 -12.42 13.66 -6.24
CA ARG A 15 -13.56 12.74 -6.14
C ARG A 15 -14.89 13.41 -6.46
N SER A 16 -15.05 14.69 -6.14
CA SER A 16 -16.34 15.40 -6.22
C SER A 16 -16.58 16.15 -7.52
N SER A 17 -15.52 16.48 -8.28
CA SER A 17 -15.63 17.30 -9.49
C SER A 17 -14.86 16.70 -10.67
N LYS A 18 -15.34 16.95 -11.88
CA LYS A 18 -14.74 16.45 -13.14
C LYS A 18 -14.67 17.55 -14.18
N GLY A 19 -13.80 17.37 -15.17
CA GLY A 19 -13.70 18.27 -16.31
C GLY A 19 -13.37 19.72 -15.91
N PRO A 20 -14.01 20.75 -16.51
CA PRO A 20 -13.67 22.16 -16.27
C PRO A 20 -13.80 22.61 -14.81
N GLU A 21 -14.80 22.10 -14.09
CA GLU A 21 -15.03 22.45 -12.68
C GLU A 21 -13.87 21.99 -11.79
N CYS A 22 -13.35 20.78 -12.03
CA CYS A 22 -12.20 20.24 -11.32
C CYS A 22 -10.95 21.10 -11.53
N ILE A 23 -10.72 21.57 -12.77
CA ILE A 23 -9.60 22.46 -13.10
C ILE A 23 -9.72 23.78 -12.31
N GLN A 24 -10.92 24.35 -12.23
CA GLN A 24 -11.16 25.58 -11.47
C GLN A 24 -10.94 25.39 -9.97
N HIS A 25 -11.44 24.30 -9.38
CA HIS A 25 -11.21 23.97 -7.98
C HIS A 25 -9.73 23.75 -7.66
N LEU A 26 -9.00 23.07 -8.56
CA LEU A 26 -7.56 22.85 -8.40
C LEU A 26 -6.76 24.14 -8.50
N ALA A 27 -7.14 25.08 -9.37
CA ALA A 27 -6.50 26.39 -9.45
C ALA A 27 -6.66 27.16 -8.12
N MET A 28 -7.86 27.17 -7.54
CA MET A 28 -8.10 27.83 -6.24
C MET A 28 -7.34 27.15 -5.11
N TRP A 29 -7.39 25.82 -5.05
CA TRP A 29 -6.65 25.02 -4.07
C TRP A 29 -5.14 25.26 -4.16
N ARG A 30 -4.59 25.34 -5.39
CA ARG A 30 -3.17 25.61 -5.63
C ARG A 30 -2.75 26.99 -5.15
N ASN A 31 -3.60 28.00 -5.39
CA ASN A 31 -3.33 29.35 -4.92
C ASN A 31 -3.31 29.41 -3.39
N ALA A 32 -4.26 28.74 -2.73
CA ALA A 32 -4.27 28.60 -1.28
C ALA A 32 -3.00 27.87 -0.76
N LEU A 33 -2.58 26.81 -1.45
CA LEU A 33 -1.36 26.07 -1.11
C LEU A 33 -0.11 26.95 -1.24
N ARG A 34 0.03 27.68 -2.35
CA ARG A 34 1.16 28.60 -2.58
C ARG A 34 1.20 29.69 -1.52
N GLU A 35 0.05 30.24 -1.16
CA GLU A 35 -0.03 31.30 -0.15
C GLU A 35 0.32 30.77 1.26
N GLU A 36 -0.15 29.57 1.61
CA GLU A 36 0.22 28.95 2.88
C GLU A 36 1.72 28.61 2.94
N LEU A 37 2.31 28.15 1.84
CA LEU A 37 3.76 27.95 1.76
C LEU A 37 4.54 29.26 1.88
N ARG A 38 4.03 30.36 1.33
CA ARG A 38 4.68 31.68 1.39
C ARG A 38 4.59 32.30 2.78
N SER A 39 3.40 32.30 3.38
CA SER A 39 3.08 33.04 4.61
C SER A 39 3.14 32.17 5.87
N ASN A 40 2.92 30.87 5.76
CA ASN A 40 2.66 29.95 6.88
C ASN A 40 1.60 30.51 7.83
N SER A 41 0.53 31.09 7.26
CA SER A 41 -0.50 31.81 8.01
C SER A 41 -1.22 30.94 9.04
N SER A 42 -1.38 29.65 8.75
CA SER A 42 -2.02 28.71 9.68
C SER A 42 -1.07 28.22 10.78
N GLY A 43 0.24 28.51 10.67
CA GLY A 43 1.27 28.07 11.60
C GLY A 43 1.51 26.56 11.60
N ARG A 44 1.01 25.83 10.59
CA ARG A 44 1.07 24.36 10.51
C ARG A 44 2.33 23.82 9.84
N LEU A 45 3.19 24.70 9.30
CA LEU A 45 4.49 24.34 8.76
C LEU A 45 5.58 24.75 9.75
N ASP A 46 6.67 23.99 9.83
CA ASP A 46 7.82 24.32 10.67
C ASP A 46 8.45 25.66 10.29
N ARG A 47 8.36 26.02 9.01
CA ARG A 47 8.83 27.30 8.45
C ARG A 47 8.09 27.66 7.17
N ARG A 48 8.15 28.95 6.82
CA ARG A 48 7.76 29.44 5.48
C ARG A 48 8.69 28.84 4.41
N GLN A 49 8.13 28.55 3.25
CA GLN A 49 8.83 28.02 2.08
C GLN A 49 8.50 28.83 0.80
N PRO A 50 8.88 30.12 0.71
CA PRO A 50 8.49 30.97 -0.42
C PRO A 50 9.06 30.51 -1.77
N LYS A 51 10.28 29.94 -1.79
CA LYS A 51 10.87 29.37 -3.02
C LYS A 51 10.00 28.24 -3.58
N LEU A 52 9.62 27.29 -2.71
CA LEU A 52 8.74 26.19 -3.09
C LEU A 52 7.36 26.69 -3.57
N ALA A 53 6.82 27.75 -2.96
CA ALA A 53 5.57 28.35 -3.42
C ALA A 53 5.67 28.90 -4.86
N MET A 54 6.82 29.44 -5.26
CA MET A 54 7.05 29.92 -6.63
C MET A 54 7.30 28.78 -7.61
N ASP A 55 7.96 27.71 -7.17
CA ASP A 55 8.34 26.58 -8.02
C ASP A 55 7.16 25.63 -8.33
N ILE A 56 6.04 25.72 -7.61
CA ILE A 56 4.83 24.94 -7.93
C ILE A 56 4.26 25.45 -9.26
N PRO A 57 4.19 24.62 -10.32
CA PRO A 57 3.65 25.03 -11.62
C PRO A 57 2.11 25.00 -11.63
N ASP A 58 1.48 25.69 -12.59
CA ASP A 58 0.02 25.68 -12.75
C ASP A 58 -0.53 24.31 -13.19
N THR A 59 0.33 23.47 -13.76
CA THR A 59 0.05 22.07 -14.16
C THR A 59 0.08 21.09 -13.00
N PHE A 60 0.54 21.48 -11.81
CA PHE A 60 0.46 20.64 -10.62
C PHE A 60 -1.01 20.37 -10.27
N PRO A 61 -1.35 19.50 -9.33
CA PRO A 61 -0.80 18.15 -9.35
C PRO A 61 -1.10 17.48 -10.71
N GLY A 62 -0.20 16.63 -11.18
CA GLY A 62 -0.44 15.81 -12.37
C GLY A 62 -1.67 14.93 -12.14
N LEU A 63 -2.74 15.16 -12.92
CA LEU A 63 -4.04 14.48 -12.75
C LEU A 63 -3.96 12.99 -13.08
N ASP A 64 -3.15 12.66 -14.07
CA ASP A 64 -2.77 11.30 -14.45
C ASP A 64 -2.11 10.58 -13.28
N ILE A 65 -1.11 11.21 -12.65
CA ILE A 65 -0.41 10.67 -11.49
C ILE A 65 -1.38 10.53 -10.32
N ALA A 66 -2.19 11.55 -10.03
CA ALA A 66 -3.16 11.51 -8.94
C ALA A 66 -4.17 10.37 -9.12
N SER A 67 -4.59 10.11 -10.36
CA SER A 67 -5.51 9.02 -10.70
C SER A 67 -4.91 7.65 -10.39
N LEU A 68 -3.61 7.44 -10.63
CA LEU A 68 -2.92 6.18 -10.30
C LEU A 68 -2.95 5.84 -8.80
N TYR A 69 -3.02 6.85 -7.93
CA TYR A 69 -3.13 6.65 -6.47
C TYR A 69 -4.58 6.59 -5.98
N LEU A 70 -5.50 7.30 -6.65
CA LEU A 70 -6.91 7.33 -6.27
C LEU A 70 -7.70 6.11 -6.73
N ASP A 71 -7.37 5.59 -7.91
CA ASP A 71 -7.98 4.41 -8.52
C ASP A 71 -6.89 3.51 -9.12
N PRO A 72 -6.09 2.84 -8.25
CA PRO A 72 -5.01 1.99 -8.73
C PRO A 72 -5.56 0.79 -9.49
N LEU A 73 -4.87 0.42 -10.57
CA LEU A 73 -5.08 -0.88 -11.21
C LEU A 73 -4.62 -1.98 -10.25
N THR A 74 -5.55 -2.81 -9.80
CA THR A 74 -5.33 -3.93 -8.90
C THR A 74 -5.90 -5.21 -9.51
N SER A 75 -5.58 -6.36 -8.93
CA SER A 75 -6.22 -7.65 -9.28
C SER A 75 -7.73 -7.67 -9.03
N ARG A 76 -8.30 -6.63 -8.43
CA ARG A 76 -9.75 -6.45 -8.23
C ARG A 76 -10.35 -5.40 -9.15
N SER A 77 -9.58 -4.81 -10.06
CA SER A 77 -10.07 -3.82 -11.00
C SER A 77 -10.96 -4.47 -12.08
N PRO A 78 -11.95 -3.74 -12.62
CA PRO A 78 -12.79 -4.22 -13.71
C PRO A 78 -11.94 -4.66 -14.92
N GLY A 79 -12.26 -5.81 -15.52
CA GLY A 79 -11.52 -6.35 -16.67
C GLY A 79 -10.30 -7.21 -16.31
N PHE A 80 -9.97 -7.40 -15.03
CA PHE A 80 -9.00 -8.41 -14.63
C PHE A 80 -9.54 -9.83 -14.91
N VAL A 81 -8.80 -10.61 -15.70
CA VAL A 81 -9.18 -11.98 -16.13
C VAL A 81 -8.55 -13.05 -15.24
N GLY A 82 -7.83 -12.68 -14.18
CA GLY A 82 -7.18 -13.64 -13.28
C GLY A 82 -8.07 -14.08 -12.12
N HIS A 83 -7.67 -15.16 -11.45
CA HIS A 83 -8.34 -15.68 -10.26
C HIS A 83 -8.04 -14.78 -9.05
N ILE A 84 -9.08 -14.19 -8.44
CA ILE A 84 -8.96 -13.53 -7.13
C ILE A 84 -9.07 -14.63 -6.07
N PRO A 85 -8.02 -14.91 -5.26
CA PRO A 85 -8.11 -15.89 -4.19
C PRO A 85 -9.26 -15.53 -3.27
N ASN A 86 -10.17 -16.47 -3.02
CA ASN A 86 -11.20 -16.32 -2.01
C ASN A 86 -10.75 -17.05 -0.74
N PRO A 87 -10.36 -16.32 0.33
CA PRO A 87 -9.91 -16.93 1.57
C PRO A 87 -10.96 -17.82 2.23
N ALA A 88 -12.24 -17.67 1.90
CA ALA A 88 -13.30 -18.54 2.41
C ALA A 88 -13.15 -20.01 1.97
N PHE A 89 -12.43 -20.27 0.88
CA PHE A 89 -12.10 -21.64 0.44
C PHE A 89 -10.78 -22.16 0.99
N TRP A 90 -10.04 -21.36 1.77
CA TRP A 90 -8.81 -21.82 2.37
C TRP A 90 -9.17 -22.77 3.52
N GLN A 91 -9.03 -24.07 3.25
CA GLN A 91 -9.15 -25.07 4.28
C GLN A 91 -7.81 -25.16 5.03
N PRO A 92 -7.80 -25.19 6.37
CA PRO A 92 -6.61 -25.51 7.13
C PRO A 92 -6.17 -26.93 6.78
N GLU A 93 -5.21 -27.07 5.87
CA GLU A 93 -4.63 -28.35 5.54
C GLU A 93 -3.42 -28.63 6.46
N GLU A 94 -3.26 -29.89 6.85
CA GLU A 94 -2.08 -30.32 7.58
C GLU A 94 -0.87 -30.24 6.66
N PRO A 95 0.22 -29.57 7.07
CA PRO A 95 1.41 -29.50 6.24
C PRO A 95 2.03 -30.90 6.08
N SER A 96 2.31 -31.30 4.84
CA SER A 96 2.98 -32.57 4.56
C SER A 96 4.42 -32.55 5.08
N LEU A 97 4.65 -33.20 6.22
CA LEU A 97 5.98 -33.34 6.82
C LEU A 97 6.97 -34.05 5.88
N VAL A 98 6.47 -34.96 5.05
CA VAL A 98 7.26 -35.72 4.07
C VAL A 98 7.75 -34.79 2.97
N GLU A 99 6.88 -33.94 2.43
CA GLU A 99 7.26 -32.98 1.40
C GLU A 99 8.22 -31.92 1.96
N MET A 100 7.98 -31.45 3.19
CA MET A 100 8.90 -30.52 3.87
C MET A 100 10.28 -31.14 4.09
N ALA A 101 10.34 -32.40 4.53
CA ALA A 101 11.60 -33.13 4.71
C ALA A 101 12.35 -33.29 3.38
N THR A 102 11.63 -33.65 2.32
CA THR A 102 12.17 -33.78 0.96
C THR A 102 12.71 -32.44 0.46
N PHE A 103 11.94 -31.36 0.63
CA PHE A 103 12.36 -30.00 0.28
C PHE A 103 13.62 -29.60 1.03
N CYS A 104 13.68 -29.79 2.36
CA CYS A 104 14.85 -29.46 3.15
C CYS A 104 16.08 -30.29 2.75
N ALA A 105 15.90 -31.57 2.40
CA ALA A 105 16.99 -32.40 1.94
C ALA A 105 17.56 -31.92 0.61
N VAL A 106 16.70 -31.55 -0.34
CA VAL A 106 17.11 -31.08 -1.68
C VAL A 106 17.68 -29.66 -1.63
N GLN A 107 16.99 -28.73 -0.97
CA GLN A 107 17.31 -27.30 -1.04
C GLN A 107 18.37 -26.87 -0.03
N PHE A 108 18.42 -27.53 1.14
CA PHE A 108 19.37 -27.17 2.20
C PHE A 108 20.47 -28.23 2.39
N GLY A 109 20.44 -29.33 1.63
CA GLY A 109 21.40 -30.43 1.77
C GLY A 109 21.32 -31.15 3.11
N TRP A 110 20.22 -30.98 3.86
CA TRP A 110 20.06 -31.60 5.18
C TRP A 110 19.78 -33.09 5.03
N ASN A 111 20.38 -33.92 5.87
CA ASN A 111 20.17 -35.36 5.79
C ASN A 111 20.17 -36.00 7.19
N GLY A 112 19.68 -37.24 7.23
CA GLY A 112 19.70 -38.09 8.42
C GLY A 112 19.16 -37.41 9.68
N GLU A 113 19.88 -37.61 10.79
CA GLU A 113 19.51 -37.06 12.10
C GLU A 113 19.50 -35.54 12.16
N PHE A 114 20.36 -34.88 11.36
CA PHE A 114 20.41 -33.42 11.33
C PHE A 114 19.10 -32.84 10.78
N LEU A 115 18.57 -33.43 9.70
CA LEU A 115 17.27 -33.07 9.14
C LEU A 115 16.14 -33.29 10.16
N LEU A 116 16.09 -34.46 10.78
CA LEU A 116 15.06 -34.80 11.77
C LEU A 116 15.10 -33.84 12.97
N LYS A 117 16.29 -33.55 13.50
CA LYS A 117 16.47 -32.60 14.60
C LYS A 117 16.02 -31.19 14.22
N LYS A 118 16.25 -30.76 12.98
CA LYS A 118 15.79 -29.45 12.49
C LYS A 118 14.28 -29.39 12.34
N LEU A 119 13.65 -30.41 11.77
CA LEU A 119 12.19 -30.49 11.66
C LEU A 119 11.53 -30.55 13.04
N HIS A 120 12.05 -31.39 13.94
CA HIS A 120 11.54 -31.50 15.30
C HIS A 120 11.65 -30.16 16.06
N ASN A 121 12.80 -29.48 16.00
CA ASN A 121 12.97 -28.26 16.80
C ASN A 121 12.24 -27.03 16.24
N ASN A 122 11.96 -26.98 14.93
CA ASN A 122 11.44 -25.76 14.29
C ASN A 122 10.04 -25.92 13.69
N VAL A 123 9.65 -27.13 13.29
CA VAL A 123 8.35 -27.39 12.62
C VAL A 123 7.36 -28.04 13.58
N TRP A 124 7.82 -28.98 14.40
CA TRP A 124 6.94 -29.75 15.31
C TRP A 124 6.08 -28.89 16.25
N PRO A 125 6.58 -27.81 16.88
CA PRO A 125 5.72 -26.97 17.73
C PRO A 125 4.53 -26.36 16.97
N GLY A 126 4.75 -25.97 15.71
CA GLY A 126 3.70 -25.42 14.85
C GLY A 126 2.69 -26.48 14.38
N VAL A 127 3.17 -27.71 14.11
CA VAL A 127 2.31 -28.85 13.77
C VAL A 127 1.45 -29.25 14.97
N ALA A 128 2.07 -29.39 16.14
CA ALA A 128 1.36 -29.70 17.38
C ALA A 128 0.31 -28.64 17.71
N PHE A 129 0.65 -27.34 17.56
CA PHE A 129 -0.31 -26.26 17.73
C PHE A 129 -1.48 -26.36 16.72
N ARG A 130 -1.19 -26.65 15.45
CA ARG A 130 -2.25 -26.78 14.43
C ARG A 130 -3.20 -27.92 14.78
N LEU A 131 -2.68 -29.09 15.17
CA LEU A 131 -3.47 -30.27 15.57
C LEU A 131 -4.40 -30.03 16.77
N ILE A 132 -4.02 -29.15 17.71
CA ILE A 132 -4.87 -28.82 18.88
C ILE A 132 -5.82 -27.65 18.62
N SER A 133 -5.59 -26.89 17.54
CA SER A 133 -6.36 -25.68 17.19
C SER A 133 -7.35 -25.89 16.03
N SER A 134 -7.19 -26.99 15.29
CA SER A 134 -8.11 -27.49 14.26
C SER A 134 -9.30 -28.19 14.91
#